data_AF-A0A8C6EF17-F1
#
_entry.id   AF-A0A8C6EF17-F1
#
_cell.length_a   1.000
_cell.length_b   1.000
_cell.length_c   1.000
_cell.angle_alpha   90.00
_cell.angle_beta   90.00
_cell.angle_gamma   90.00
#
_symmetry.space_group_name_H-M   'P 1'
#
loop_
_entity.id
_entity.type
_entity.pdbx_description
1 polymer ?
#
loop_
_entity_poly.entity_id
_entity_poly.type
_entity_poly.pdbx_seq_one_letter_code
_entity_poly.pdbx_strand_id
1 'polypeptide(L)'
;MASANPWDPASAPNGAGLLLSHFVASGIVTQEMLNISKKTASCFMNFSRLQQITNIQAEIYQKNLEIELLKLAKDTADIVHPFFLAQKCHTLQSMNNHLEAVLKEKRSLRQRLLKPMCQENLPIEAIYHRYLVHLLELAVTFIEKLESHLETIRNIPHLNTNLKKMSKAFAKMDVLVTETEELAENILKWRKQQNEVSSCIPKILAEENYLHKHDIIMPPLPFTSKVHVTVIAK
;
A
#
# COMPACT_ATOMS: atom_id res chain seq x y z
N MET A 1 24.74 113.21 34.71
CA MET A 1 23.62 112.98 35.66
C MET A 1 22.81 111.83 35.11
N ALA A 2 22.76 110.69 35.81
CA ALA A 2 21.93 109.56 35.41
C ALA A 2 20.47 109.90 35.66
N SER A 3 19.63 109.88 34.62
CA SER A 3 18.18 110.02 34.78
C SER A 3 17.66 108.85 35.60
N ALA A 4 17.01 109.15 36.73
CA ALA A 4 16.39 108.15 37.59
C ALA A 4 15.38 107.31 36.79
N ASN A 5 15.37 106.00 37.03
CA ASN A 5 14.48 105.06 36.36
C ASN A 5 13.02 105.43 36.65
N PRO A 6 12.20 105.76 35.64
CA PRO A 6 10.78 106.12 35.82
C PRO A 6 9.92 105.00 36.43
N TRP A 7 10.45 103.77 36.48
CA TRP A 7 9.76 102.57 36.92
C TRP A 7 10.18 102.08 38.31
N ASP A 8 10.97 102.87 39.04
CA ASP A 8 11.31 102.57 40.43
C ASP A 8 10.13 102.94 41.36
N PRO A 9 9.52 101.99 42.08
CA PRO A 9 8.39 102.27 42.98
C PRO A 9 8.76 103.19 44.15
N ALA A 10 10.05 103.46 44.37
CA ALA A 10 10.55 104.37 45.39
C ALA A 10 10.75 105.82 44.92
N SER A 11 10.32 106.21 43.71
CA SER A 11 10.37 107.61 43.29
C SER A 11 9.25 108.46 43.91
N ALA A 12 9.60 109.69 44.31
CA ALA A 12 8.72 110.72 44.90
C ALA A 12 7.35 110.82 44.20
N PRO A 13 6.28 111.24 44.91
CA PRO A 13 4.91 111.20 44.39
C PRO A 13 4.78 111.92 43.05
N ASN A 14 4.62 111.14 41.99
CA ASN A 14 4.30 111.59 40.64
C ASN A 14 3.01 112.44 40.70
N GLY A 15 2.98 113.59 40.00
CA GLY A 15 1.81 114.48 39.95
C GLY A 15 0.50 113.79 39.52
N ALA A 16 0.58 112.72 38.72
CA ALA A 16 -0.57 111.88 38.40
C ALA A 16 -1.09 111.08 39.62
N GLY A 17 -0.21 110.64 40.51
CA GLY A 17 -0.58 109.96 41.76
C GLY A 17 -1.33 110.88 42.73
N LEU A 18 -0.94 112.16 42.78
CA LEU A 18 -1.64 113.17 43.57
C LEU A 18 -3.04 113.48 43.00
N LEU A 19 -3.17 113.63 41.68
CA LEU A 19 -4.48 113.82 41.03
C LEU A 19 -5.42 112.62 41.25
N LEU A 20 -4.91 111.39 41.10
CA LEU A 20 -5.69 110.19 41.37
C LEU A 20 -6.13 110.10 42.84
N SER A 21 -5.26 110.47 43.78
CA SER A 21 -5.61 110.51 45.21
C SER A 21 -6.70 111.54 45.51
N HIS A 22 -6.67 112.69 44.83
CA HIS A 22 -7.71 113.72 44.96
C HIS A 22 -9.05 113.24 44.39
N PHE A 23 -9.06 112.55 43.24
CA PHE A 23 -10.29 111.99 42.67
C PHE A 23 -10.91 110.87 43.49
N VAL A 24 -10.08 110.11 44.23
CA VAL A 24 -10.56 109.14 45.22
C VAL A 24 -11.14 109.87 46.44
N ALA A 25 -10.47 110.89 46.94
CA ALA A 25 -10.95 111.70 48.08
C ALA A 25 -12.23 112.48 47.76
N SER A 26 -12.42 112.92 46.51
CA SER A 26 -13.61 113.62 46.04
C SER A 26 -14.77 112.69 45.66
N GLY A 27 -14.60 111.36 45.82
CA GLY A 27 -15.63 110.36 45.51
C GLY A 27 -15.95 110.18 44.01
N ILE A 28 -15.17 110.79 43.11
CA ILE A 28 -15.37 110.71 41.65
C ILE A 28 -14.95 109.33 41.13
N VAL A 29 -13.94 108.71 41.76
CA VAL A 29 -13.47 107.35 41.43
C VAL A 29 -13.40 106.54 42.71
N THR A 30 -14.00 105.35 42.74
CA THR A 30 -13.88 104.44 43.90
C THR A 30 -12.58 103.64 43.85
N GLN A 31 -12.05 103.29 45.02
CA GLN A 31 -10.85 102.45 45.13
C GLN A 31 -11.04 101.08 44.43
N GLU A 32 -12.28 100.58 44.39
CA GLU A 32 -12.65 99.37 43.66
C GLU A 32 -12.48 99.54 42.15
N MET A 33 -12.87 100.69 41.57
CA MET A 33 -12.68 100.98 40.14
C MET A 33 -11.20 101.01 39.74
N LEU A 34 -10.31 101.53 40.60
CA LEU A 34 -8.86 101.50 40.38
C LEU A 34 -8.27 100.08 40.53
N ASN A 35 -8.83 99.27 41.43
CA ASN A 35 -8.36 97.91 41.70
C ASN A 35 -8.81 96.87 40.66
N ILE A 36 -9.86 97.14 39.87
CA ILE A 36 -10.31 96.26 38.77
C ILE A 36 -9.19 96.07 37.73
N SER A 37 -8.45 97.14 37.40
CA SER A 37 -7.31 97.09 36.45
C SER A 37 -6.13 96.25 36.95
N LYS A 38 -5.97 96.11 38.27
CA LYS A 38 -4.90 95.31 38.89
C LYS A 38 -5.18 93.80 38.92
N LYS A 39 -6.42 93.37 38.68
CA LYS A 39 -6.87 91.98 38.94
C LYS A 39 -6.55 91.00 37.80
N THR A 40 -6.03 91.49 36.68
CA THR A 40 -5.53 90.64 35.60
C THR A 40 -4.10 90.22 35.91
N ALA A 41 -3.80 88.91 35.79
CA ALA A 41 -2.45 88.39 35.94
C ALA A 41 -1.48 89.26 35.12
N SER A 42 -0.33 89.62 35.72
CA SER A 42 0.63 90.51 35.06
C SER A 42 0.95 89.97 33.66
N CYS A 43 1.04 90.87 32.67
CA CYS A 43 1.29 90.50 31.26
C CYS A 43 2.48 89.52 31.13
N PHE A 44 3.49 89.69 32.00
CA PHE A 44 4.67 88.83 32.12
C PHE A 44 4.38 87.38 32.51
N MET A 45 3.40 87.12 33.39
CA MET A 45 3.02 85.74 33.73
C MET A 45 2.36 85.02 32.55
N ASN A 46 1.62 85.74 31.71
CA ASN A 46 1.04 85.18 30.48
C ASN A 46 2.14 84.87 29.45
N PHE A 47 3.16 85.71 29.32
CA PHE A 47 4.33 85.42 28.48
C PHE A 47 5.09 84.16 28.96
N SER A 48 5.32 84.02 30.27
CA SER A 48 5.96 82.82 30.80
C SER A 48 5.17 81.54 30.53
N ARG A 49 3.83 81.61 30.63
CA ARG A 49 2.95 80.47 30.31
C ARG A 49 2.96 80.16 28.81
N LEU A 50 2.87 81.17 27.96
CA LEU A 50 2.94 81.00 26.51
C LEU A 50 4.27 80.35 26.11
N GLN A 51 5.39 80.82 26.67
CA GLN A 51 6.70 80.24 26.45
C GLN A 51 6.76 78.77 26.88
N GLN A 52 6.20 78.41 28.03
CA GLN A 52 6.12 77.02 28.49
C GLN A 52 5.29 76.15 27.54
N ILE A 53 4.14 76.64 27.07
CA ILE A 53 3.30 75.93 26.10
C ILE A 53 4.06 75.71 24.79
N THR A 54 4.74 76.73 24.27
CA THR A 54 5.54 76.62 23.05
C THR A 54 6.69 75.61 23.23
N ASN A 55 7.36 75.61 24.38
CA ASN A 55 8.43 74.64 24.66
C ASN A 55 7.87 73.21 24.70
N ILE A 56 6.75 72.98 25.40
CA ILE A 56 6.09 71.66 25.46
C ILE A 56 5.63 71.23 24.07
N GLN A 57 5.07 72.13 23.26
CA GLN A 57 4.67 71.82 21.90
C GLN A 57 5.87 71.39 21.05
N ALA A 58 7.00 72.10 21.15
CA ALA A 58 8.23 71.71 20.45
C ALA A 58 8.71 70.32 20.88
N GLU A 59 8.64 69.99 22.17
CA GLU A 59 8.98 68.66 22.69
C GLU A 59 8.04 67.58 22.14
N ILE A 60 6.73 67.83 22.09
CA ILE A 60 5.74 66.92 21.50
C ILE A 60 6.06 66.66 20.02
N TYR A 61 6.35 67.73 19.25
CA TYR A 61 6.72 67.58 17.84
C TYR A 61 7.98 66.74 17.68
N GLN A 62 9.01 67.00 18.50
CA GLN A 62 10.24 66.22 18.48
C GLN A 62 9.99 64.74 18.79
N LYS A 63 9.16 64.45 19.80
CA LYS A 63 8.81 63.07 20.17
C LYS A 63 7.99 62.36 19.10
N ASN A 64 7.09 63.06 18.43
CA ASN A 64 6.33 62.50 17.30
C ASN A 64 7.26 62.11 16.14
N LEU A 65 8.25 62.96 15.81
CA LEU A 65 9.25 62.64 14.79
C LEU A 65 10.11 61.42 15.18
N GLU A 66 10.51 61.31 16.45
CA GLU A 66 11.23 60.14 16.96
C GLU A 66 10.40 58.85 16.82
N ILE A 67 9.10 58.92 17.11
CA ILE A 67 8.17 57.80 16.92
C ILE A 67 8.05 57.41 15.45
N GLU A 68 7.94 58.38 14.53
CA GLU A 68 7.88 58.09 13.09
C GLU A 68 9.15 57.43 12.58
N LEU A 69 10.33 57.91 13.01
CA LEU A 69 11.61 57.29 12.68
C LEU A 69 11.68 55.84 13.18
N LEU A 70 11.26 55.57 14.40
CA LEU A 70 11.25 54.22 14.96
C LEU A 70 10.26 53.30 14.23
N LYS A 71 9.09 53.80 13.84
CA LYS A 71 8.13 53.04 13.02
C LYS A 71 8.74 52.68 11.67
N LEU A 72 9.33 53.65 10.98
CA LEU A 72 9.97 53.41 9.69
C LEU A 72 11.12 52.40 9.81
N ALA A 73 11.96 52.53 10.84
CA ALA A 73 13.05 51.59 11.10
C ALA A 73 12.52 50.17 11.36
N LYS A 74 11.41 50.03 12.10
CA LYS A 74 10.75 48.74 12.35
C LYS A 74 10.18 48.15 11.06
N ASP A 75 9.45 48.94 10.28
CA ASP A 75 8.79 48.49 9.04
C ASP A 75 9.80 48.10 7.96
N THR A 76 11.00 48.68 7.99
CA THR A 76 12.10 48.39 7.06
C THR A 76 13.11 47.39 7.64
N ALA A 77 12.95 46.95 8.88
CA ALA A 77 13.93 46.12 9.58
C ALA A 77 14.16 44.78 8.86
N ASP A 78 13.14 44.19 8.26
CA ASP A 78 13.23 42.88 7.62
C ASP A 78 14.10 42.87 6.34
N ILE A 79 14.38 44.04 5.77
CA ILE A 79 15.22 44.23 4.58
C ILE A 79 16.52 45.00 4.84
N VAL A 80 16.61 45.77 5.93
CA VAL A 80 17.83 46.54 6.27
C VAL A 80 18.61 45.92 7.41
N HIS A 81 17.93 45.30 8.38
CA HIS A 81 18.59 44.85 9.59
C HIS A 81 19.38 43.55 9.34
N PRO A 82 20.70 43.50 9.68
CA PRO A 82 21.57 42.36 9.39
C PRO A 82 21.05 41.02 9.90
N PHE A 83 20.38 41.00 11.06
CA PHE A 83 19.79 39.76 11.61
C PHE A 83 18.77 39.12 10.66
N PHE A 84 17.77 39.87 10.18
CA PHE A 84 16.73 39.34 9.31
C PHE A 84 17.28 39.01 7.91
N LEU A 85 18.23 39.82 7.41
CA LEU A 85 18.94 39.53 6.18
C LEU A 85 19.74 38.23 6.28
N ALA A 86 20.54 38.06 7.34
CA ALA A 86 21.32 36.85 7.57
C ALA A 86 20.40 35.62 7.67
N GLN A 87 19.27 35.74 8.36
CA GLN A 87 18.27 34.68 8.44
C GLN A 87 17.70 34.31 7.07
N LYS A 88 17.28 35.30 6.26
CA LYS A 88 16.78 35.10 4.89
C LYS A 88 17.87 34.45 4.00
N CYS A 89 19.11 34.94 4.08
CA CYS A 89 20.25 34.35 3.38
C CYS A 89 20.51 32.91 3.79
N HIS A 90 20.43 32.58 5.09
CA HIS A 90 20.62 31.23 5.58
C HIS A 90 19.57 30.26 5.02
N THR A 91 18.31 30.68 4.99
CA THR A 91 17.21 29.90 4.41
C THR A 91 17.43 29.66 2.92
N LEU A 92 17.82 30.70 2.17
CA LEU A 92 18.11 30.57 0.74
C LEU A 92 19.32 29.66 0.48
N GLN A 93 20.39 29.81 1.27
CA GLN A 93 21.57 28.95 1.19
C GLN A 93 21.22 27.48 1.45
N SER A 94 20.40 27.23 2.47
CA SER A 94 19.92 25.88 2.80
C SER A 94 19.14 25.27 1.64
N MET A 95 18.19 26.01 1.07
CA MET A 95 17.42 25.57 -0.09
C MET A 95 18.33 25.27 -1.29
N ASN A 96 19.33 26.12 -1.55
CA ASN A 96 20.25 25.95 -2.66
C ASN A 96 21.12 24.69 -2.47
N ASN A 97 21.60 24.44 -1.26
CA ASN A 97 22.33 23.21 -0.91
C ASN A 97 21.47 21.96 -1.15
N HIS A 98 20.19 22.00 -0.75
CA HIS A 98 19.25 20.90 -1.01
C HIS A 98 19.05 20.66 -2.52
N LEU A 99 18.88 21.73 -3.32
CA LEU A 99 18.76 21.60 -4.77
C LEU A 99 20.02 21.01 -5.39
N GLU A 100 21.21 21.42 -4.95
CA GLU A 100 22.47 20.88 -5.43
C GLU A 100 22.59 19.37 -5.12
N ALA A 101 22.19 18.95 -3.91
CA ALA A 101 22.15 17.54 -3.54
C ALA A 101 21.17 16.74 -4.43
N VAL A 102 19.97 17.26 -4.68
CA VAL A 102 18.99 16.62 -5.58
C VAL A 102 19.55 16.48 -7.00
N LEU A 103 20.26 17.49 -7.50
CA LEU A 103 20.88 17.43 -8.83
C LEU A 103 22.00 16.38 -8.90
N LYS A 104 22.82 16.26 -7.85
CA LYS A 104 23.86 15.21 -7.74
C LYS A 104 23.23 13.82 -7.73
N GLU A 105 22.18 13.61 -6.94
CA GLU A 105 21.46 12.33 -6.90
C GLU A 105 20.77 12.00 -8.22
N LYS A 106 20.12 12.96 -8.86
CA LYS A 106 19.55 12.77 -10.20
C LYS A 106 20.59 12.32 -11.22
N ARG A 107 21.79 12.91 -11.18
CA ARG A 107 22.91 12.53 -12.05
C ARG A 107 23.41 11.11 -11.73
N SER A 108 23.59 10.78 -10.45
CA SER A 108 23.97 9.45 -9.97
C SER A 108 22.95 8.38 -10.42
N LEU A 109 21.67 8.66 -10.21
CA LEU A 109 20.57 7.78 -10.64
C LEU A 109 20.59 7.58 -12.16
N ARG A 110 20.74 8.65 -12.94
CA ARG A 110 20.85 8.53 -14.40
C ARG A 110 22.03 7.66 -14.81
N GLN A 111 23.19 7.79 -14.17
CA GLN A 111 24.36 6.94 -14.44
C GLN A 111 24.09 5.47 -14.07
N ARG A 112 23.41 5.23 -12.95
CA ARG A 112 23.02 3.87 -12.53
C ARG A 112 22.00 3.24 -13.46
N LEU A 113 21.04 4.01 -13.98
CA LEU A 113 20.03 3.54 -14.92
C LEU A 113 20.59 3.35 -16.34
N LEU A 114 21.57 4.18 -16.74
CA LEU A 114 22.32 4.02 -17.99
C LEU A 114 23.25 2.81 -17.95
N LYS A 115 23.70 2.39 -16.75
CA LYS A 115 24.44 1.15 -16.60
C LYS A 115 23.46 0.00 -16.87
N PRO A 116 23.68 -0.82 -17.91
CA PRO A 116 22.83 -1.96 -18.18
C PRO A 116 22.73 -2.81 -16.91
N MET A 117 21.50 -3.05 -16.41
CA MET A 117 21.23 -3.84 -15.20
C MET A 117 21.70 -5.29 -15.34
N CYS A 118 21.97 -5.70 -16.57
CA CYS A 118 22.69 -6.90 -16.92
C CYS A 118 23.78 -6.47 -17.90
N GLN A 119 24.98 -7.01 -17.79
CA GLN A 119 25.69 -7.41 -19.00
C GLN A 119 24.71 -8.28 -19.79
N GLU A 120 23.86 -7.70 -20.65
CA GLU A 120 22.90 -8.47 -21.47
C GLU A 120 23.65 -9.49 -22.34
N ASN A 121 24.95 -9.25 -22.52
CA ASN A 121 25.90 -10.23 -22.97
C ASN A 121 26.98 -10.33 -21.90
N LEU A 122 27.17 -11.53 -21.33
CA LEU A 122 28.49 -11.88 -20.81
C LEU A 122 29.45 -11.60 -21.98
N PRO A 123 30.50 -10.78 -21.84
CA PRO A 123 31.43 -10.53 -22.91
C PRO A 123 32.19 -11.82 -23.16
N ILE A 124 31.59 -12.69 -23.96
CA ILE A 124 32.17 -13.92 -24.40
C ILE A 124 32.98 -13.56 -25.63
N GLU A 125 34.24 -13.94 -25.61
CA GLU A 125 35.10 -13.79 -26.76
C GLU A 125 34.53 -14.60 -27.92
N ALA A 126 34.54 -14.03 -29.14
CA ALA A 126 33.88 -14.63 -30.30
C ALA A 126 34.31 -16.09 -30.58
N ILE A 127 35.52 -16.46 -30.14
CA ILE A 127 36.09 -17.81 -30.22
C ILE A 127 35.24 -18.84 -29.46
N TYR A 128 34.62 -18.44 -28.34
CA TYR A 128 33.84 -19.33 -27.49
C TYR A 128 32.36 -19.42 -27.86
N HIS A 129 31.86 -18.56 -28.76
CA HIS A 129 30.45 -18.57 -29.16
C HIS A 129 30.01 -19.90 -29.76
N ARG A 130 30.84 -20.51 -30.62
CA ARG A 130 30.51 -21.81 -31.23
C ARG A 130 30.32 -22.92 -30.19
N TYR A 131 31.15 -22.93 -29.16
CA TYR A 131 31.07 -23.93 -28.08
C TYR A 131 29.84 -23.69 -27.19
N LEU A 132 29.51 -22.43 -26.90
CA LEU A 132 28.32 -22.09 -26.14
C LEU A 132 27.03 -22.42 -26.87
N VAL A 133 26.96 -22.18 -28.18
CA VAL A 133 25.79 -22.55 -28.98
C VAL A 133 25.55 -24.05 -28.90
N HIS A 134 26.59 -24.87 -29.06
CA HIS A 134 26.46 -26.32 -28.90
C HIS A 134 26.11 -26.75 -27.47
N LEU A 135 26.68 -26.10 -26.44
CA LEU A 135 26.34 -26.40 -25.06
C LEU A 135 24.87 -26.07 -24.75
N LEU A 136 24.37 -24.94 -25.25
CA LEU A 136 22.98 -24.53 -25.09
C LEU A 136 22.04 -25.47 -25.84
N GLU A 137 22.40 -25.89 -27.05
CA GLU A 137 21.64 -26.88 -27.83
C GLU A 137 21.57 -28.24 -27.09
N LEU A 138 22.69 -28.70 -26.52
CA LEU A 138 22.73 -29.89 -25.67
C LEU A 138 21.87 -29.72 -24.41
N ALA A 139 21.91 -28.55 -23.77
CA ALA A 139 21.11 -28.27 -22.58
C ALA A 139 19.62 -28.25 -22.89
N VAL A 140 19.22 -27.62 -23.99
CA VAL A 140 17.82 -27.56 -24.43
C VAL A 140 17.31 -28.97 -24.76
N THR A 141 18.05 -29.74 -25.56
CA THR A 141 17.66 -31.11 -25.91
C THR A 141 17.65 -32.05 -24.70
N PHE A 142 18.52 -31.83 -23.71
CA PHE A 142 18.49 -32.56 -22.45
C PHE A 142 17.23 -32.22 -21.64
N ILE A 143 16.90 -30.93 -21.48
CA ILE A 143 15.71 -30.48 -20.75
C ILE A 143 14.42 -31.03 -21.40
N GLU A 144 14.32 -30.97 -22.72
CA GLU A 144 13.19 -31.52 -23.47
C GLU A 144 12.99 -33.03 -23.20
N LYS A 145 14.09 -33.78 -23.09
CA LYS A 145 14.04 -35.23 -22.85
C LYS A 145 13.94 -35.61 -21.37
N LEU A 146 14.30 -34.71 -20.45
CA LEU A 146 14.39 -34.99 -19.02
C LEU A 146 13.05 -35.47 -18.46
N GLU A 147 11.95 -34.81 -18.82
CA GLU A 147 10.61 -35.18 -18.37
C GLU A 147 10.27 -36.62 -18.78
N SER A 148 10.54 -36.98 -20.03
CA SER A 148 10.32 -38.34 -20.54
C SER A 148 11.18 -39.39 -19.83
N HIS A 149 12.43 -39.05 -19.49
CA HIS A 149 13.33 -39.92 -18.75
C HIS A 149 12.87 -40.11 -17.30
N LEU A 150 12.43 -39.03 -16.63
CA LEU A 150 11.88 -39.10 -15.27
C LEU A 150 10.59 -39.91 -15.22
N GLU A 151 9.70 -39.73 -16.21
CA GLU A 151 8.49 -40.52 -16.33
C GLU A 151 8.81 -42.01 -16.50
N THR A 152 9.80 -42.33 -17.33
CA THR A 152 10.27 -43.73 -17.50
C THR A 152 10.75 -44.30 -16.17
N ILE A 153 11.60 -43.57 -15.43
CA ILE A 153 12.13 -44.00 -14.12
C ILE A 153 11.01 -44.21 -13.10
N ARG A 154 10.02 -43.30 -13.06
CA ARG A 154 8.86 -43.40 -12.16
C ARG A 154 8.01 -44.63 -12.44
N ASN A 155 7.93 -45.08 -13.69
CA ASN A 155 7.12 -46.22 -14.08
C ASN A 155 7.79 -47.60 -13.84
N ILE A 156 9.12 -47.65 -13.67
CA ILE A 156 9.87 -48.91 -13.45
C ILE A 156 9.40 -49.70 -12.21
N PRO A 157 9.20 -49.10 -11.01
CA PRO A 157 8.73 -49.84 -9.84
C PRO A 157 7.32 -50.42 -10.02
N HIS A 158 6.47 -49.72 -10.78
CA HIS A 158 5.10 -50.14 -11.02
C HIS A 158 5.01 -51.29 -12.03
N LEU A 159 5.98 -51.42 -12.94
CA LEU A 159 6.03 -52.50 -13.93
C LEU A 159 6.00 -53.89 -13.29
N ASN A 160 6.80 -54.11 -12.24
CA ASN A 160 6.84 -55.41 -11.55
C ASN A 160 5.49 -55.74 -10.88
N THR A 161 4.82 -54.74 -10.29
CA THR A 161 3.50 -54.95 -9.67
C THR A 161 2.42 -55.25 -10.72
N ASN A 162 2.46 -54.57 -11.86
CA ASN A 162 1.55 -54.81 -12.98
C ASN A 162 1.79 -56.18 -13.61
N LEU A 163 3.06 -56.60 -13.77
CA LEU A 163 3.43 -57.92 -14.27
C LEU A 163 2.92 -59.05 -13.35
N LYS A 164 3.04 -58.90 -12.03
CA LYS A 164 2.48 -59.85 -11.06
C LYS A 164 0.95 -59.95 -11.14
N LYS A 165 0.26 -58.80 -11.28
CA LYS A 165 -1.21 -58.78 -11.45
C LYS A 165 -1.61 -59.48 -12.75
N MET A 166 -0.88 -59.23 -13.83
CA MET A 166 -1.11 -59.84 -15.14
C MET A 166 -0.87 -61.36 -15.09
N SER A 167 0.23 -61.81 -14.49
CA SER A 167 0.51 -63.24 -14.27
C SER A 167 -0.60 -63.94 -13.47
N LYS A 168 -1.13 -63.29 -12.42
CA LYS A 168 -2.27 -63.83 -11.66
C LYS A 168 -3.55 -63.89 -12.49
N ALA A 169 -3.77 -62.93 -13.39
CA ALA A 169 -4.91 -62.94 -14.31
C ALA A 169 -4.78 -64.07 -15.35
N PHE A 170 -3.58 -64.29 -15.89
CA PHE A 170 -3.30 -65.42 -16.79
C PHE A 170 -3.56 -66.77 -16.11
N ALA A 171 -3.07 -66.98 -14.89
CA ALA A 171 -3.34 -68.22 -14.16
C ALA A 171 -4.83 -68.47 -13.93
N LYS A 172 -5.63 -67.41 -13.67
CA LYS A 172 -7.09 -67.54 -13.57
C LYS A 172 -7.73 -67.88 -14.91
N MET A 173 -7.24 -67.29 -15.99
CA MET A 173 -7.72 -67.57 -17.34
C MET A 173 -7.43 -69.01 -17.73
N ASP A 174 -6.23 -69.53 -17.43
CA ASP A 174 -5.87 -70.92 -17.69
C ASP A 174 -6.82 -71.88 -16.96
N VAL A 175 -7.13 -71.62 -15.68
CA VAL A 175 -8.11 -72.41 -14.92
C VAL A 175 -9.48 -72.38 -15.58
N LEU A 176 -9.99 -71.19 -15.94
CA LEU A 176 -11.28 -71.06 -16.62
C LEU A 176 -11.30 -71.80 -17.96
N VAL A 177 -10.22 -71.75 -18.74
CA VAL A 177 -10.10 -72.48 -20.00
C VAL A 177 -10.21 -73.98 -19.74
N THR A 178 -9.48 -74.51 -18.74
CA THR A 178 -9.57 -75.95 -18.40
C THR A 178 -10.97 -76.35 -17.90
N GLU A 179 -11.64 -75.53 -17.09
CA GLU A 179 -13.01 -75.79 -16.64
C GLU A 179 -14.00 -75.77 -17.81
N THR A 180 -13.83 -74.87 -18.78
CA THR A 180 -14.67 -74.82 -19.98
C THR A 180 -14.44 -76.01 -20.91
N GLU A 181 -13.19 -76.50 -21.00
CA GLU A 181 -12.85 -77.70 -21.76
C GLU A 181 -13.49 -78.94 -21.13
N GLU A 182 -13.39 -79.10 -19.81
CA GLU A 182 -14.05 -80.19 -19.08
C GLU A 182 -15.58 -80.14 -19.24
N LEU A 183 -16.19 -78.95 -19.15
CA LEU A 183 -17.62 -78.77 -19.37
C LEU A 183 -18.02 -79.19 -20.80
N ALA A 184 -17.21 -78.83 -21.80
CA ALA A 184 -17.45 -79.21 -23.19
C ALA A 184 -17.37 -80.73 -23.39
N GLU A 185 -16.38 -81.40 -22.79
CA GLU A 185 -16.27 -82.86 -22.81
C GLU A 185 -17.47 -83.54 -22.13
N ASN A 186 -17.91 -83.03 -20.99
CA ASN A 186 -19.08 -83.51 -20.27
C ASN A 186 -20.35 -83.39 -21.14
N ILE A 187 -20.56 -82.24 -21.80
CA ILE A 187 -21.70 -82.04 -22.73
C ILE A 187 -21.65 -83.07 -23.87
N LEU A 188 -20.48 -83.34 -24.45
CA LEU A 188 -20.32 -84.34 -25.50
C LEU A 188 -20.65 -85.75 -25.00
N LYS A 189 -20.25 -86.10 -23.77
CA LYS A 189 -20.58 -87.38 -23.13
C LYS A 189 -22.09 -87.52 -22.89
N TRP A 190 -22.74 -86.48 -22.35
CA TRP A 190 -24.20 -86.45 -22.17
C TRP A 190 -24.95 -86.59 -23.50
N ARG A 191 -24.51 -85.92 -24.58
CA ARG A 191 -25.11 -86.09 -25.91
C ARG A 191 -24.99 -87.51 -26.44
N LYS A 192 -23.84 -88.18 -26.24
CA LYS A 192 -23.67 -89.59 -26.62
C LYS A 192 -24.67 -90.49 -25.89
N GLN A 193 -24.79 -90.33 -24.57
CA GLN A 193 -25.77 -91.07 -23.77
C GLN A 193 -27.22 -90.78 -24.19
N GLN A 194 -27.55 -89.51 -24.46
CA GLN A 194 -28.87 -89.14 -24.95
C GLN A 194 -29.17 -89.79 -26.31
N ASN A 195 -28.20 -89.81 -27.23
CA ASN A 195 -28.36 -90.47 -28.53
C ASN A 195 -28.52 -92.00 -28.39
N GLU A 196 -27.78 -92.64 -27.49
CA GLU A 196 -27.93 -94.06 -27.17
C GLU A 196 -29.34 -94.36 -26.64
N VAL A 197 -29.81 -93.62 -25.64
CA VAL A 197 -31.18 -93.75 -25.11
C VAL A 197 -32.22 -93.48 -26.19
N SER A 198 -32.05 -92.40 -26.98
CA SER A 198 -32.93 -92.08 -28.11
C SER A 198 -32.94 -93.16 -29.19
N SER A 199 -31.86 -93.93 -29.34
CA SER A 199 -31.80 -95.07 -30.27
C SER A 199 -32.41 -96.35 -29.69
N CYS A 200 -32.44 -96.48 -28.36
CA CYS A 200 -33.07 -97.59 -27.64
C CYS A 200 -34.59 -97.40 -27.50
N ILE A 201 -35.09 -96.18 -27.37
CA ILE A 201 -36.54 -95.91 -27.24
C ILE A 201 -37.36 -96.51 -28.39
N PRO A 202 -37.00 -96.35 -29.69
CA PRO A 202 -37.69 -97.02 -30.79
C PRO A 202 -37.58 -98.55 -30.75
N LYS A 203 -36.47 -99.11 -30.24
CA LYS A 203 -36.25 -100.56 -30.14
C LYS A 203 -37.09 -101.17 -29.02
N ILE A 204 -37.18 -100.52 -27.87
CA ILE A 204 -38.02 -100.94 -26.74
C ILE A 204 -39.50 -100.80 -27.10
N LEU A 205 -39.91 -99.69 -27.75
CA LEU A 205 -41.28 -99.54 -28.26
C LEU A 205 -41.61 -100.54 -29.37
N ALA A 206 -40.64 -100.94 -30.18
CA ALA A 206 -40.81 -102.02 -31.15
C ALA A 206 -40.97 -103.37 -30.41
N GLU A 207 -40.12 -103.70 -29.45
CA GLU A 207 -40.22 -104.91 -28.62
C GLU A 207 -41.51 -104.99 -27.81
N GLU A 208 -42.00 -103.88 -27.21
CA GLU A 208 -43.32 -103.81 -26.58
C GLU A 208 -44.44 -104.02 -27.59
N ASN A 209 -44.37 -103.44 -28.79
CA ASN A 209 -45.35 -103.70 -29.85
C ASN A 209 -45.27 -105.14 -30.40
N TYR A 210 -44.10 -105.80 -30.35
CA TYR A 210 -43.94 -107.21 -30.71
C TYR A 210 -44.45 -108.16 -29.62
N LEU A 211 -44.24 -107.83 -28.34
CA LEU A 211 -44.75 -108.55 -27.17
C LEU A 211 -46.26 -108.36 -26.97
N HIS A 212 -46.83 -107.22 -27.34
CA HIS A 212 -48.29 -107.01 -27.33
C HIS A 212 -49.00 -107.69 -28.50
N LYS A 213 -48.27 -108.10 -29.56
CA LYS A 213 -48.81 -108.86 -30.70
C LYS A 213 -48.72 -110.38 -30.54
N HIS A 214 -47.94 -110.89 -29.59
CA HIS A 214 -47.76 -112.32 -29.37
C HIS A 214 -47.86 -112.62 -27.88
N ASP A 215 -49.06 -113.02 -27.45
CA ASP A 215 -49.42 -113.39 -26.08
C ASP A 215 -48.33 -114.21 -25.37
N ILE A 216 -47.57 -113.56 -24.48
CA ILE A 216 -46.85 -114.22 -23.39
C ILE A 216 -47.10 -113.41 -22.13
N ILE A 217 -47.96 -113.96 -21.27
CA ILE A 217 -48.22 -113.46 -19.93
C ILE A 217 -46.92 -113.59 -19.11
N MET A 218 -46.37 -112.47 -18.64
CA MET A 218 -45.49 -112.46 -17.48
C MET A 218 -45.91 -111.37 -16.49
N PRO A 219 -45.82 -111.64 -15.17
CA PRO A 219 -46.37 -110.80 -14.10
C PRO A 219 -45.49 -109.56 -13.82
N PRO A 220 -46.03 -108.52 -13.17
CA PRO A 220 -45.29 -107.31 -12.89
C PRO A 220 -44.40 -107.49 -11.65
N LEU A 221 -43.12 -107.15 -11.74
CA LEU A 221 -42.25 -106.95 -10.56
C LEU A 221 -41.09 -106.01 -10.93
N PRO A 222 -40.51 -105.29 -9.97
CA PRO A 222 -40.66 -103.84 -9.90
C PRO A 222 -39.32 -103.14 -10.11
N PHE A 223 -39.35 -101.97 -10.73
CA PHE A 223 -38.22 -101.05 -10.73
C PHE A 223 -38.01 -100.50 -9.31
N THR A 224 -37.07 -101.09 -8.56
CA THR A 224 -36.51 -100.41 -7.38
C THR A 224 -35.35 -99.52 -7.83
N SER A 225 -35.69 -98.32 -8.29
CA SER A 225 -34.75 -97.23 -8.48
C SER A 225 -34.35 -96.66 -7.12
N LYS A 226 -33.20 -97.10 -6.57
CA LYS A 226 -32.49 -96.31 -5.55
C LYS A 226 -31.55 -95.34 -6.26
N VAL A 227 -32.08 -94.20 -6.65
CA VAL A 227 -31.29 -93.02 -7.00
C VAL A 227 -31.00 -92.29 -5.70
N HIS A 228 -29.75 -92.32 -5.25
CA HIS A 228 -29.26 -91.34 -4.27
C HIS A 228 -28.72 -90.15 -5.06
N VAL A 229 -29.55 -89.12 -5.25
CA VAL A 229 -29.07 -87.79 -5.63
C VAL A 229 -28.60 -87.10 -4.35
N THR A 230 -27.29 -86.87 -4.22
CA THR A 230 -26.78 -85.87 -3.28
C THR A 230 -26.48 -84.61 -4.09
N VAL A 231 -27.40 -83.66 -4.01
CA VAL A 231 -27.19 -82.29 -4.51
C VAL A 231 -26.19 -81.63 -3.56
N ILE A 232 -24.99 -81.31 -4.05
CA ILE A 232 -24.12 -80.32 -3.41
C ILE A 232 -24.28 -79.04 -4.21
N ALA A 233 -25.09 -78.14 -3.66
CA ALA A 233 -25.19 -76.76 -4.12
C ALA A 233 -23.93 -76.00 -3.71
N LYS A 234 -23.39 -75.21 -4.63
CA LYS A 234 -22.55 -74.05 -4.34
C LYS A 234 -22.89 -72.93 -5.30
#